data_AF-A0AAW9DA83-F1
#
_entry.id   AF-A0AAW9DA83-F1
#
_cell.length_a   1.000
_cell.length_b   1.000
_cell.length_c   1.000
_cell.angle_alpha   90.00
_cell.angle_beta   90.00
_cell.angle_gamma   90.00
#
_symmetry.space_group_name_H-M   'P 1'
#
loop_
_entity.id
_entity.type
_entity.pdbx_description
1 polymer ?
#
loop_
_entity_poly.entity_id
_entity_poly.type
_entity_poly.pdbx_seq_one_letter_code
_entity_poly.pdbx_strand_id
1 'polypeptide(L)'
;MKPYLANKQTKDARFLTLFRKAFNKDRLRNGFTSEESANELGLSLGTLEQKLKPSTENDITVSEWNHHLELTGDFSTLEYMAFKHGFALKKLDIVKVEKSINEINNQADKTMLEFNEAWATIKHVLDDGVFDKKERSEALREINEAMQELKQLHSDVINTKVD
;
A
#
# COMPACT_ATOMS: atom_id res chain seq x y z
N MET A 1 35.72 -20.15 14.14
CA MET A 1 34.46 -19.38 14.03
C MET A 1 34.78 -18.10 13.27
N LYS A 2 34.07 -17.77 12.17
CA LYS A 2 34.41 -16.59 11.36
C LYS A 2 34.08 -15.30 12.15
N PRO A 3 35.00 -14.34 12.29
CA PRO A 3 34.86 -13.20 13.21
C PRO A 3 33.67 -12.28 12.93
N TYR A 4 33.15 -12.25 11.70
CA TYR A 4 31.94 -11.47 11.37
C TYR A 4 30.64 -12.06 11.97
N LEU A 5 30.62 -13.35 12.33
CA LEU A 5 29.48 -13.97 13.01
C LEU A 5 29.42 -13.56 14.49
N ALA A 6 30.56 -13.20 15.09
CA ALA A 6 30.65 -12.82 16.51
C ALA A 6 30.15 -11.39 16.79
N ASN A 7 30.02 -10.55 15.76
CA ASN A 7 29.59 -9.15 15.87
C ASN A 7 28.16 -8.90 15.36
N LYS A 8 27.35 -9.95 15.15
CA LYS A 8 25.99 -9.77 14.65
C LYS A 8 25.14 -9.13 15.75
N GLN A 9 24.76 -7.86 15.56
CA GLN A 9 23.84 -7.18 16.46
C GLN A 9 22.49 -7.90 16.48
N THR A 10 21.88 -7.94 17.67
CA THR A 10 20.49 -8.40 17.81
C THR A 10 19.57 -7.54 16.97
N LYS A 11 18.54 -8.16 16.38
CA LYS A 11 17.53 -7.43 15.61
C LYS A 11 16.89 -6.33 16.44
N ASP A 12 16.62 -5.22 15.78
CA ASP A 12 15.99 -4.07 16.42
C ASP A 12 14.51 -4.36 16.71
N ALA A 13 14.17 -4.51 17.99
CA ALA A 13 12.81 -4.84 18.41
C ALA A 13 11.79 -3.79 17.97
N ARG A 14 12.16 -2.51 17.98
CA ARG A 14 11.24 -1.41 17.62
C ARG A 14 10.98 -1.39 16.12
N PHE A 15 12.01 -1.65 15.31
CA PHE A 15 11.84 -1.84 13.86
C PHE A 15 10.86 -2.99 13.57
N LEU A 16 11.06 -4.15 14.20
CA LEU A 16 10.20 -5.33 14.00
C LEU A 16 8.75 -5.08 14.42
N THR A 17 8.52 -4.36 15.52
CA THR A 17 7.17 -3.99 15.96
C THR A 17 6.47 -3.08 14.95
N LEU A 18 7.17 -2.05 14.45
CA LEU A 18 6.62 -1.13 13.46
C LEU A 18 6.28 -1.85 12.15
N PHE A 19 7.19 -2.70 11.67
CA PHE A 19 6.96 -3.53 10.48
C PHE A 19 5.70 -4.40 10.64
N ARG A 20 5.59 -5.14 11.75
CA ARG A 20 4.43 -6.01 12.03
C ARG A 20 3.12 -5.21 12.09
N LYS A 21 3.16 -4.00 12.65
CA LYS A 21 1.99 -3.14 12.76
C LYS A 21 1.51 -2.68 11.38
N ALA A 22 2.42 -2.18 10.55
CA ALA A 22 2.13 -1.77 9.18
C ALA A 22 1.57 -2.93 8.35
N PHE A 23 2.25 -4.09 8.40
CA PHE A 23 1.83 -5.31 7.71
C PHE A 23 0.41 -5.72 8.09
N ASN A 24 0.12 -5.84 9.39
CA ASN A 24 -1.21 -6.28 9.83
C ASN A 24 -2.31 -5.26 9.51
N LYS A 25 -1.99 -3.97 9.57
CA LYS A 25 -2.95 -2.91 9.22
C LYS A 25 -3.34 -3.00 7.76
N ASP A 26 -2.35 -3.13 6.86
CA ASP A 26 -2.60 -3.27 5.42
C ASP A 26 -3.37 -4.56 5.11
N ARG A 27 -2.90 -5.70 5.64
CA ARG A 27 -3.59 -6.99 5.52
C ARG A 27 -5.07 -6.92 5.89
N LEU A 28 -5.39 -6.33 7.05
CA LEU A 28 -6.77 -6.19 7.51
C LEU A 28 -7.58 -5.22 6.63
N ARG A 29 -6.96 -4.14 6.14
CA ARG A 29 -7.60 -3.16 5.25
C ARG A 29 -8.03 -3.80 3.92
N ASN A 30 -7.18 -4.68 3.36
CA ASN A 30 -7.43 -5.33 2.08
C ASN A 30 -8.18 -6.67 2.21
N GLY A 31 -8.49 -7.12 3.43
CA GLY A 31 -9.19 -8.39 3.66
C GLY A 31 -8.35 -9.63 3.38
N PHE A 32 -7.03 -9.51 3.35
CA PHE A 32 -6.12 -10.63 3.08
C PHE A 32 -5.91 -11.55 4.28
N THR A 33 -5.69 -12.83 4.00
CA THR A 33 -5.09 -13.77 4.93
C THR A 33 -3.61 -13.45 5.16
N SER A 34 -3.01 -14.00 6.22
CA SER A 34 -1.59 -13.82 6.49
C SER A 34 -0.70 -14.40 5.39
N GLU A 35 -1.13 -15.49 4.77
CA GLU A 35 -0.40 -16.15 3.68
C GLU A 35 -0.42 -15.29 2.41
N GLU A 36 -1.59 -14.79 2.01
CA GLU A 36 -1.73 -13.92 0.84
C GLU A 36 -0.89 -12.65 1.00
N SER A 37 -0.97 -11.99 2.15
CA SER A 37 -0.21 -10.77 2.40
C SER A 37 1.31 -11.02 2.48
N ALA A 38 1.76 -12.20 2.92
CA ALA A 38 3.17 -12.58 2.84
C ALA A 38 3.61 -12.84 1.40
N ASN A 39 2.77 -13.51 0.60
CA ASN A 39 3.04 -13.77 -0.81
C ASN A 39 3.12 -12.48 -1.63
N GLU A 40 2.31 -11.47 -1.31
CA GLU A 40 2.45 -10.12 -1.90
C GLU A 40 3.84 -9.53 -1.63
N LEU A 41 4.45 -9.82 -0.47
CA LEU A 41 5.84 -9.43 -0.18
C LEU A 41 6.90 -10.30 -0.90
N GLY A 42 6.47 -11.29 -1.70
CA GLY A 42 7.36 -12.26 -2.34
C GLY A 42 7.93 -13.32 -1.39
N LEU A 43 7.29 -13.55 -0.24
CA LEU A 43 7.76 -14.46 0.80
C LEU A 43 6.65 -15.45 1.19
N SER A 44 7.04 -16.68 1.55
CA SER A 44 6.13 -17.55 2.31
C SER A 44 5.93 -17.01 3.72
N LEU A 45 4.76 -17.26 4.32
CA LEU A 45 4.47 -16.80 5.68
C LEU A 45 5.50 -17.28 6.69
N GLY A 46 5.88 -18.55 6.64
CA GLY A 46 6.90 -19.10 7.54
C GLY A 46 8.26 -18.41 7.40
N THR A 47 8.66 -18.01 6.18
CA THR A 47 9.91 -17.26 5.96
C THR A 47 9.81 -15.86 6.53
N LEU A 48 8.69 -15.18 6.33
CA LEU A 48 8.43 -13.86 6.90
C LEU A 48 8.44 -13.91 8.44
N GLU A 49 7.78 -14.89 9.04
CA GLU A 49 7.76 -15.08 10.49
C GLU A 49 9.15 -15.32 11.06
N GLN A 50 9.95 -16.18 10.41
CA GLN A 50 11.35 -16.39 10.78
C GLN A 50 12.13 -15.09 10.67
N LYS A 51 11.98 -14.31 9.59
CA LYS A 51 12.67 -13.02 9.43
C LYS A 51 12.27 -11.99 10.49
N LEU A 52 11.01 -11.99 10.91
CA LEU A 52 10.48 -11.07 11.92
C LEU A 52 10.67 -11.56 13.36
N LYS A 53 11.26 -12.74 13.57
CA LYS A 53 11.54 -13.27 14.91
C LYS A 53 12.87 -12.69 15.42
N PRO A 54 12.94 -12.11 16.62
CA PRO A 54 14.18 -11.51 17.14
C PRO A 54 15.34 -12.50 17.30
N SER A 55 15.03 -13.78 17.54
CA SER A 55 16.00 -14.83 17.88
C SER A 55 16.61 -15.57 16.68
N THR A 56 16.26 -15.20 15.45
CA THR A 56 16.64 -15.92 14.23
C THR A 56 17.66 -15.12 13.43
N GLU A 57 18.50 -15.82 12.66
CA GLU A 57 19.57 -15.16 11.92
C GLU A 57 19.12 -14.53 10.60
N ASN A 58 17.99 -14.93 10.02
CA ASN A 58 17.54 -14.37 8.74
C ASN A 58 16.97 -12.98 8.94
N ASP A 59 17.57 -11.97 8.31
CA ASP A 59 17.11 -10.58 8.40
C ASP A 59 16.14 -10.25 7.25
N ILE A 60 15.30 -9.22 7.48
CA ILE A 60 14.58 -8.56 6.40
C ILE A 60 15.62 -7.84 5.55
N THR A 61 15.63 -8.10 4.24
CA THR A 61 16.53 -7.44 3.30
C THR A 61 16.01 -6.04 2.96
N VAL A 62 16.88 -5.16 2.44
CA VAL A 62 16.47 -3.82 2.00
C VAL A 62 15.40 -3.89 0.90
N SER A 63 15.49 -4.85 -0.02
CA SER A 63 14.50 -5.03 -1.07
C SER A 63 13.14 -5.46 -0.53
N GLU A 64 13.10 -6.42 0.40
CA GLU A 64 11.87 -6.83 1.08
C GLU A 64 11.26 -5.69 1.89
N TRP A 65 12.11 -4.87 2.53
CA TRP A 65 11.66 -3.71 3.27
C TRP A 65 11.11 -2.61 2.35
N ASN A 66 11.76 -2.30 1.23
CA ASN A 66 11.25 -1.34 0.25
C ASN A 66 9.90 -1.77 -0.29
N HIS A 67 9.78 -3.04 -0.71
CA HIS A 67 8.51 -3.58 -1.20
C HIS A 67 7.41 -3.52 -0.14
N HIS A 68 7.74 -3.77 1.13
CA HIS A 68 6.81 -3.57 2.24
C HIS A 68 6.34 -2.11 2.38
N LEU A 69 7.23 -1.13 2.21
CA LEU A 69 6.85 0.28 2.22
C LEU A 69 5.93 0.63 1.05
N GLU A 70 6.20 0.08 -0.14
CA GLU A 70 5.39 0.29 -1.35
C GLU A 70 3.97 -0.28 -1.19
N LEU A 71 3.84 -1.51 -0.71
CA LEU A 71 2.54 -2.16 -0.50
C LEU A 71 1.72 -1.46 0.60
N THR A 72 2.34 -1.19 1.75
CA THR A 72 1.60 -0.68 2.91
C THR A 72 1.36 0.83 2.85
N GLY A 73 2.24 1.57 2.18
CA GLY A 73 2.31 3.03 2.24
C GLY A 73 2.64 3.57 3.64
N ASP A 74 3.11 2.72 4.57
CA ASP A 74 3.43 3.09 5.95
C ASP A 74 4.94 3.27 6.11
N PHE A 75 5.37 4.52 6.17
CA PHE A 75 6.78 4.90 6.25
C PHE A 75 7.35 4.93 7.69
N SER A 76 6.61 4.45 8.70
CA SER A 76 7.04 4.51 10.10
C SER A 76 8.38 3.81 10.36
N THR A 77 8.65 2.71 9.66
CA THR A 77 9.94 1.99 9.77
C THR A 77 11.09 2.80 9.17
N LEU A 78 10.84 3.53 8.07
CA LEU A 78 11.83 4.40 7.43
C LEU A 78 12.13 5.63 8.28
N GLU A 79 11.09 6.28 8.82
CA GLU A 79 11.22 7.38 9.78
C GLU A 79 12.03 6.96 11.00
N TYR A 80 11.73 5.79 11.56
CA TYR A 80 12.45 5.24 12.69
C TYR A 80 13.95 5.05 12.38
N MET A 81 14.28 4.41 11.25
CA MET A 81 15.66 4.16 10.86
C MET A 81 16.42 5.46 10.59
N ALA A 82 15.81 6.40 9.87
CA ALA A 82 16.41 7.70 9.61
C ALA A 82 16.74 8.43 10.92
N PHE A 83 15.76 8.55 11.82
CA PHE A 83 15.94 9.24 13.10
C PHE A 83 16.99 8.55 13.99
N LYS A 84 16.95 7.22 14.09
CA LYS A 84 17.91 6.43 14.88
C LYS A 84 19.36 6.69 14.47
N HIS A 85 19.58 6.94 13.19
CA HIS A 85 20.91 7.20 12.63
C HIS A 85 21.22 8.70 12.45
N GLY A 86 20.42 9.59 13.03
CA GLY A 86 20.66 11.03 13.03
C GLY A 86 20.30 11.73 11.71
N PHE A 87 19.56 11.06 10.82
CA PHE A 87 19.05 11.66 9.59
C PHE A 87 17.68 12.30 9.82
N ALA A 88 17.41 13.38 9.08
CA ALA A 88 16.10 13.98 8.97
C ALA A 88 15.50 13.64 7.60
N LEU A 89 14.33 13.01 7.58
CA LEU A 89 13.59 12.81 6.33
C LEU A 89 12.95 14.13 5.92
N LYS A 90 13.25 14.57 4.70
CA LYS A 90 12.52 15.65 4.06
C LYS A 90 11.61 15.04 3.01
N LYS A 91 10.31 15.28 3.16
CA LYS A 91 9.36 14.96 2.10
C LYS A 91 9.71 15.85 0.91
N LEU A 92 10.22 15.24 -0.15
CA LEU A 92 10.38 15.91 -1.42
C LEU A 92 9.04 15.76 -2.13
N ASP A 93 8.43 16.88 -2.52
CA ASP A 93 7.42 16.85 -3.56
C ASP A 93 8.17 16.59 -4.87
N ILE A 94 8.48 15.32 -5.13
CA ILE A 94 9.23 14.90 -6.32
C ILE A 94 8.29 15.15 -7.51
N VAL A 95 8.54 16.28 -8.19
CA VAL A 95 8.01 16.69 -9.49
C VAL A 95 6.60 16.16 -9.76
N LYS A 96 5.62 16.92 -9.28
CA LYS A 96 4.26 16.84 -9.83
C LYS A 96 4.38 17.15 -11.31
N VAL A 97 4.20 16.14 -12.16
CA VAL A 97 4.11 16.37 -13.61
C VAL A 97 2.91 17.29 -13.79
N GLU A 98 3.17 18.54 -14.19
CA GLU A 98 2.11 19.49 -14.49
C GLU A 98 1.23 18.88 -15.58
N LYS A 99 -0.06 18.68 -15.25
CA LYS A 99 -1.05 18.19 -16.20
C LYS A 99 -1.67 19.39 -16.90
N SER A 100 -1.80 19.29 -18.22
CA SER A 100 -2.55 20.26 -19.00
C SER A 100 -4.05 20.18 -18.70
N ILE A 101 -4.78 21.28 -18.92
CA ILE A 101 -6.24 21.34 -18.73
C ILE A 101 -6.95 20.22 -19.53
N ASN A 102 -6.48 19.91 -20.74
CA ASN A 102 -7.06 18.85 -21.56
C ASN A 102 -6.89 17.45 -20.93
N GLU A 103 -5.74 17.17 -20.31
CA GLU A 103 -5.51 15.89 -19.64
C GLU A 103 -6.40 15.73 -18.40
N ILE A 104 -6.59 16.82 -17.64
CA ILE A 104 -7.50 16.84 -16.49
C ILE A 104 -8.94 16.65 -16.95
N ASN A 105 -9.34 17.29 -18.05
CA ASN A 105 -10.70 17.15 -18.58
C ASN A 105 -10.97 15.71 -19.04
N ASN A 106 -10.03 15.08 -19.76
CA ASN A 106 -10.15 13.67 -20.14
C ASN A 106 -10.22 12.76 -18.91
N GLN A 107 -9.45 13.06 -17.86
CA GLN A 107 -9.50 12.32 -16.60
C GLN A 107 -10.83 12.51 -15.87
N ALA A 108 -11.44 13.71 -15.95
CA ALA A 108 -12.75 13.99 -15.38
C ALA A 108 -13.85 13.18 -16.10
N ASP A 109 -13.82 13.13 -17.43
CA ASP A 109 -14.74 12.33 -18.23
C ASP A 109 -14.63 10.84 -17.89
N LYS A 110 -13.39 10.32 -17.81
CA LYS A 110 -13.12 8.93 -17.41
C LYS A 110 -13.65 8.65 -16.01
N THR A 111 -13.37 9.52 -15.05
CA THR A 111 -13.85 9.37 -13.67
C THR A 111 -15.37 9.31 -13.62
N MET A 112 -16.05 10.13 -14.42
CA MET A 112 -17.51 10.13 -14.49
C MET A 112 -18.07 8.82 -15.07
N LEU A 113 -17.41 8.24 -16.07
CA LEU A 113 -17.79 6.94 -16.64
C LEU A 113 -17.71 5.83 -15.58
N GLU A 114 -16.55 5.66 -14.93
CA GLU A 114 -16.38 4.63 -13.90
C GLU A 114 -17.36 4.81 -12.73
N PHE A 115 -17.61 6.06 -12.32
CA PHE A 115 -18.55 6.33 -11.23
C PHE A 115 -19.99 5.97 -11.62
N ASN A 116 -20.38 6.20 -12.88
CA ASN A 116 -21.68 5.80 -13.39
C ASN A 116 -21.83 4.28 -13.49
N GLU A 117 -20.77 3.57 -13.91
CA GLU A 117 -20.75 2.10 -13.99
C GLU A 117 -20.87 1.47 -12.59
N ALA A 118 -20.10 1.96 -11.63
CA ALA A 118 -20.21 1.56 -10.23
C ALA A 118 -21.60 1.86 -9.67
N TRP A 119 -22.15 3.03 -9.93
CA TRP A 119 -23.49 3.41 -9.48
C TRP A 119 -24.58 2.51 -10.07
N ALA A 120 -24.53 2.24 -11.37
CA ALA A 120 -25.49 1.38 -12.06
C ALA A 120 -25.45 -0.05 -11.51
N THR A 121 -24.25 -0.59 -11.29
CA THR A 121 -24.03 -1.92 -10.72
C THR A 121 -24.63 -2.01 -9.31
N ILE A 122 -24.36 -1.02 -8.45
CA ILE A 122 -24.94 -0.99 -7.09
C ILE A 122 -26.46 -0.92 -7.16
N LYS A 123 -27.04 -0.07 -8.01
CA LYS A 123 -28.49 0.07 -8.14
C LYS A 123 -29.15 -1.21 -8.61
N HIS A 124 -28.56 -1.90 -9.58
CA HIS A 124 -29.05 -3.20 -10.07
C HIS A 124 -29.07 -4.23 -8.94
N VAL A 125 -27.95 -4.40 -8.22
CA VAL A 125 -27.86 -5.38 -7.13
C VAL A 125 -28.83 -5.03 -5.98
N LEU A 126 -29.05 -3.74 -5.70
CA LEU A 126 -30.03 -3.32 -4.68
C LEU A 126 -31.48 -3.56 -5.10
N ASP A 127 -31.79 -3.43 -6.39
CA ASP A 127 -33.15 -3.63 -6.91
C ASP A 127 -33.52 -5.12 -6.99
N ASP A 128 -32.54 -6.01 -7.22
CA ASP A 128 -32.73 -7.47 -7.23
C ASP A 128 -32.96 -8.08 -5.84
N GLY A 129 -32.68 -7.33 -4.76
CA GLY A 129 -33.02 -7.70 -3.37
C GLY A 129 -32.24 -8.88 -2.79
N VAL A 130 -31.37 -9.52 -3.57
CA VAL A 130 -30.43 -10.55 -3.14
C VAL A 130 -29.04 -10.02 -3.42
N PHE A 131 -28.23 -9.93 -2.36
CA PHE A 131 -26.85 -9.44 -2.44
C PHE A 131 -25.95 -10.67 -2.28
N ASP A 132 -25.77 -11.44 -3.34
CA ASP A 132 -24.95 -12.65 -3.25
C ASP A 132 -23.45 -12.32 -3.11
N LYS A 133 -22.62 -13.31 -2.76
CA LYS A 133 -21.18 -13.07 -2.53
C LYS A 133 -20.46 -12.58 -3.78
N LYS A 134 -20.89 -12.98 -4.97
CA LYS A 134 -20.26 -12.64 -6.24
C LYS A 134 -20.63 -11.21 -6.64
N GLU A 135 -21.91 -10.88 -6.59
CA GLU A 135 -22.44 -9.53 -6.84
C GLU A 135 -21.84 -8.51 -5.88
N ARG A 136 -21.66 -8.90 -4.60
CA ARG A 136 -20.96 -8.07 -3.63
C ARG A 136 -19.51 -7.80 -4.00
N SER A 137 -18.80 -8.83 -4.44
CA SER A 137 -17.40 -8.70 -4.83
C SER A 137 -17.26 -7.82 -6.07
N GLU A 138 -18.19 -7.93 -7.01
CA GLU A 138 -18.20 -7.16 -8.25
C GLU A 138 -18.55 -5.69 -7.99
N ALA A 139 -19.60 -5.42 -7.21
CA ALA A 139 -19.93 -4.06 -6.79
C ALA A 139 -18.79 -3.38 -6.01
N LEU A 140 -18.09 -4.12 -5.14
CA LEU A 140 -16.93 -3.58 -4.42
C LEU A 140 -15.73 -3.33 -5.35
N ARG A 141 -15.53 -4.14 -6.38
CA ARG A 141 -14.49 -3.90 -7.40
C ARG A 141 -14.76 -2.60 -8.13
N GLU A 142 -15.97 -2.42 -8.65
CA GLU A 142 -16.40 -1.21 -9.37
C GLU A 142 -16.27 0.05 -8.50
N ILE A 143 -16.68 -0.02 -7.23
CA ILE A 143 -16.49 1.09 -6.26
C ILE A 143 -15.01 1.44 -6.11
N ASN A 144 -14.14 0.44 -5.99
CA ASN A 144 -12.72 0.68 -5.81
C ASN A 144 -12.08 1.31 -7.05
N GLU A 145 -12.48 0.89 -8.24
CA GLU A 145 -12.02 1.45 -9.52
C GLU A 145 -12.45 2.93 -9.64
N ALA A 146 -13.72 3.23 -9.40
CA ALA A 146 -14.22 4.61 -9.37
C ALA A 146 -13.50 5.48 -8.32
N MET A 147 -13.20 4.93 -7.13
CA MET A 147 -12.44 5.63 -6.10
C MET A 147 -10.99 5.89 -6.50
N GLN A 148 -10.35 5.00 -7.26
CA GLN A 148 -9.00 5.20 -7.77
C GLN A 148 -8.96 6.33 -8.81
N GLU A 149 -9.87 6.33 -9.78
CA GLU A 149 -9.94 7.40 -10.78
C GLU A 149 -10.25 8.75 -10.15
N LEU A 150 -11.13 8.81 -9.14
CA LEU A 150 -11.42 10.05 -8.43
C LEU A 150 -10.21 10.58 -7.65
N LYS A 151 -9.42 9.69 -7.03
CA LYS A 151 -8.15 10.09 -6.38
C LYS A 151 -7.16 10.62 -7.42
N GLN A 152 -7.09 10.00 -8.59
CA GLN A 152 -6.23 10.43 -9.68
C GLN A 152 -6.67 11.82 -10.18
N LEU A 153 -7.96 12.04 -10.40
CA LEU A 153 -8.50 13.34 -10.80
C LEU A 153 -8.20 14.43 -9.76
N HIS A 154 -8.42 14.13 -8.47
CA HIS A 154 -8.09 15.05 -7.39
C HIS A 154 -6.59 15.43 -7.40
N SER A 155 -5.72 14.45 -7.62
CA SER A 155 -4.28 14.69 -7.78
C SER A 155 -3.98 15.55 -9.01
N ASP A 156 -4.60 15.27 -10.15
CA ASP A 156 -4.38 16.00 -11.41
C ASP A 156 -4.85 17.46 -11.30
N VAL A 157 -5.98 17.72 -10.64
CA VAL A 157 -6.48 19.08 -10.34
C VAL A 157 -5.51 19.84 -9.41
N ILE A 158 -4.98 19.18 -8.38
CA ILE A 158 -3.97 19.80 -7.51
C ILE A 158 -2.67 20.14 -8.27
N ASN A 159 -2.39 19.41 -9.35
CA ASN A 159 -1.17 19.52 -10.15
C ASN A 159 -1.42 20.22 -11.50
N THR A 160 -2.52 20.97 -11.60
CA THR A 160 -2.85 21.73 -12.81
C THR A 160 -1.92 22.92 -12.94
N LYS A 161 -1.41 23.14 -14.14
CA LYS A 161 -0.73 24.38 -14.48
C LYS A 161 -1.77 25.50 -14.62
N VAL A 162 -1.77 26.44 -13.68
CA VAL A 162 -2.58 27.67 -13.79
C VAL A 162 -1.70 28.69 -14.49
N ASP A 163 -2.04 29.03 -15.74
CA ASP A 163 -1.46 30.18 -16.46
C ASP A 163 -2.01 31.51 -15.91
#